data_AF-A0A8J5G409-F1
#
_entry.id   AF-A0A8J5G409-F1
#
_cell.length_a   1.000
_cell.length_b   1.000
_cell.length_c   1.000
_cell.angle_alpha   90.00
_cell.angle_beta   90.00
_cell.angle_gamma   90.00
#
_symmetry.space_group_name_H-M   'P 1'
#
loop_
_entity.id
_entity.type
_entity.pdbx_description
1 polymer ?
#
loop_
_entity_poly.entity_id
_entity_poly.type
_entity_poly.pdbx_seq_one_letter_code
_entity_poly.pdbx_strand_id
1 'polypeptide(L)'
;MEEATHHEQGEQEEEGGGEALVPSFPTGRVKKIVKLDNEIRKLNSEALFLISLSADLFLDSLVLGARSAVIQKKRRTIKPDHIRSAVRAHRPTADFLLDCLPKATPPPPKPASGAKTRSAEGKPLPSGTRRIDEFFRKPS
;
A
#
# COMPACT_ATOMS: atom_id res chain seq x y z
N MET A 1 15.61 -28.16 -44.90
CA MET A 1 16.70 -27.24 -44.51
C MET A 1 16.06 -25.91 -44.23
N GLU A 2 15.69 -25.67 -42.97
CA GLU A 2 15.42 -24.33 -42.44
C GLU A 2 16.20 -24.26 -41.13
N GLU A 3 17.12 -23.32 -41.06
CA GLU A 3 18.06 -23.13 -39.97
C GLU A 3 17.36 -22.64 -38.70
N ALA A 4 17.68 -23.30 -37.58
CA ALA A 4 17.40 -22.79 -36.26
C ALA A 4 18.40 -21.66 -35.96
N THR A 5 17.90 -20.44 -35.83
CA THR A 5 18.69 -19.31 -35.30
C THR A 5 18.76 -19.44 -33.79
N HIS A 6 19.91 -19.90 -33.28
CA HIS A 6 20.28 -19.79 -31.87
C HIS A 6 20.42 -18.31 -31.52
N HIS A 7 19.64 -17.87 -30.53
CA HIS A 7 19.77 -16.56 -29.91
C HIS A 7 20.50 -16.76 -28.58
N GLU A 8 21.83 -16.68 -28.62
CA GLU A 8 22.65 -16.49 -27.41
C GLU A 8 22.37 -15.10 -26.85
N GLN A 9 21.71 -15.02 -25.70
CA GLN A 9 21.71 -13.82 -24.86
C GLN A 9 22.65 -14.07 -23.70
N GLY A 10 23.75 -13.33 -23.72
CA GLY A 10 24.86 -13.44 -22.78
C GLY A 10 24.42 -13.20 -21.34
N GLU A 11 25.01 -13.99 -20.47
CA GLU A 11 25.03 -13.79 -19.03
C GLU A 11 25.83 -12.51 -18.76
N GLN A 12 25.13 -11.42 -18.45
CA GLN A 12 25.76 -10.24 -17.88
C GLN A 12 26.04 -10.56 -16.41
N GLU A 13 27.30 -10.93 -16.13
CA GLU A 13 27.82 -10.94 -14.78
C GLU A 13 27.84 -9.48 -14.28
N GLU A 14 26.87 -9.12 -13.43
CA GLU A 14 27.00 -7.88 -12.65
C GLU A 14 28.15 -8.07 -11.65
N GLU A 15 29.28 -7.41 -11.92
CA GLU A 15 30.30 -7.14 -10.91
C GLU A 15 29.67 -6.30 -9.79
N GLY A 16 29.12 -7.01 -8.79
CA GLY A 16 28.67 -6.43 -7.54
C GLY A 16 29.88 -5.95 -6.75
N GLY A 17 30.27 -4.69 -6.95
CA GLY A 17 31.09 -3.95 -6.00
C GLY A 17 30.39 -3.97 -4.65
N GLY A 18 30.82 -4.89 -3.79
CA GLY A 18 30.14 -5.24 -2.55
C GLY A 18 30.19 -4.10 -1.53
N GLU A 19 29.29 -3.14 -1.64
CA GLU A 19 28.93 -2.31 -0.50
C GLU A 19 28.41 -3.24 0.59
N ALA A 20 29.08 -3.23 1.75
CA ALA A 20 28.68 -4.04 2.88
C ALA A 20 27.25 -3.65 3.28
N LEU A 21 26.30 -4.55 3.01
CA LEU A 21 24.90 -4.36 3.39
C LEU A 21 24.80 -4.38 4.91
N VAL A 22 24.61 -3.20 5.52
CA VAL A 22 24.39 -3.05 6.95
C VAL A 22 22.87 -3.01 7.21
N PRO A 23 22.28 -4.00 7.90
CA PRO A 23 20.85 -3.99 8.19
C PRO A 23 20.45 -2.77 9.02
N SER A 24 19.28 -2.21 8.72
CA SER A 24 18.79 -0.98 9.36
C SER A 24 18.26 -1.22 10.78
N PHE A 25 17.83 -2.45 11.07
CA PHE A 25 17.17 -2.80 12.31
C PHE A 25 18.13 -2.94 13.51
N PRO A 26 17.74 -2.45 14.70
CA PRO A 26 18.51 -2.70 15.91
C PRO A 26 18.57 -4.19 16.25
N THR A 27 19.78 -4.76 16.29
CA THR A 27 20.05 -6.18 16.57
C THR A 27 19.33 -6.71 17.81
N GLY A 28 19.33 -5.92 18.89
CA GLY A 28 18.65 -6.28 20.13
C GLY A 28 17.14 -6.41 19.98
N ARG A 29 16.52 -5.66 19.06
CA ARG A 29 15.08 -5.73 18.84
C ARG A 29 14.68 -6.90 17.96
N VAL A 30 15.44 -7.17 16.90
CA VAL A 30 15.26 -8.36 16.05
C VAL A 30 15.42 -9.62 16.92
N LYS A 31 16.47 -9.70 17.74
CA LYS A 31 16.69 -10.84 18.66
C LYS A 31 15.52 -11.06 19.62
N LYS A 32 14.93 -9.99 20.15
CA LYS A 32 13.75 -10.08 21.04
C LYS A 32 12.52 -10.61 20.30
N ILE A 33 12.31 -10.22 19.04
CA ILE A 33 11.18 -10.69 18.23
C ILE A 33 11.36 -12.17 17.90
N VAL A 34 12.55 -12.59 17.45
CA VAL A 34 12.81 -14.00 17.14
C VAL A 34 12.61 -14.89 18.36
N LYS A 35 13.02 -14.43 19.55
CA LYS A 35 12.81 -15.16 20.82
C LYS A 35 11.38 -15.11 21.37
N LEU A 36 10.42 -14.48 20.68
CA LEU A 36 9.00 -14.69 21.01
C LEU A 36 8.57 -16.13 20.72
N ASP A 37 9.28 -16.80 19.81
CA ASP A 37 9.14 -18.23 19.59
C ASP A 37 9.94 -19.02 20.64
N ASN A 38 9.21 -19.75 21.49
CA ASN A 38 9.77 -20.53 22.59
C ASN A 38 10.53 -21.79 22.12
N GLU A 39 10.34 -22.22 20.87
CA GLU A 39 11.03 -23.38 20.31
C GLU A 39 12.48 -23.04 19.90
N ILE A 40 12.79 -21.74 19.74
CA ILE A 40 14.12 -21.24 19.34
C ILE A 40 15.05 -21.15 20.56
N ARG A 41 15.83 -22.22 20.78
CA ARG A 41 16.79 -22.30 21.91
C ARG A 41 18.08 -21.51 21.68
N LYS A 42 18.67 -21.62 20.48
CA LYS A 42 19.95 -20.98 20.13
C LYS A 42 19.78 -20.19 18.84
N LEU A 43 20.45 -19.05 18.78
CA LEU A 43 20.48 -18.17 17.62
C LEU A 43 21.87 -17.54 17.53
N ASN A 44 22.56 -17.80 16.42
CA ASN A 44 23.89 -17.25 16.15
C ASN A 44 23.80 -15.87 15.50
N SER A 45 24.94 -15.20 15.34
CA SER A 45 25.03 -13.85 14.76
C SER A 45 24.69 -13.83 13.27
N GLU A 46 25.04 -14.87 12.52
CA GLU A 46 24.79 -14.96 11.07
C GLU A 46 23.29 -15.08 10.77
N ALA A 47 22.56 -15.93 11.49
CA ALA A 47 21.11 -16.05 11.36
C ALA A 47 20.43 -14.71 11.72
N LEU A 48 20.90 -14.03 12.77
CA LEU A 48 20.37 -12.72 13.15
C LEU A 48 20.60 -11.66 12.06
N PHE A 49 21.78 -11.67 11.44
CA PHE A 49 22.13 -10.80 10.33
C PHE A 49 21.23 -11.07 9.11
N LEU A 50 21.10 -12.34 8.70
CA LEU A 50 20.26 -12.74 7.57
C LEU A 50 18.78 -12.38 7.79
N ILE A 51 18.25 -12.59 8.99
CA ILE A 51 16.87 -12.20 9.34
C ILE A 51 16.71 -10.69 9.21
N SER A 52 17.69 -9.90 9.70
CA SER A 52 17.63 -8.44 9.65
C SER A 52 17.68 -7.93 8.20
N LEU A 53 18.62 -8.45 7.41
CA LEU A 53 18.76 -8.07 6.00
C LEU A 53 17.53 -8.50 5.16
N SER A 54 17.02 -9.71 5.41
CA SER A 54 15.82 -10.20 4.73
C SER A 54 14.61 -9.32 5.05
N ALA A 55 14.50 -8.84 6.30
CA ALA A 55 13.43 -7.93 6.69
C ALA A 55 13.50 -6.58 5.97
N ASP A 56 14.71 -6.03 5.76
CA ASP A 56 14.91 -4.79 5.00
C ASP A 56 14.44 -4.98 3.55
N LEU A 57 14.99 -5.99 2.87
CA LEU A 57 14.62 -6.32 1.49
C LEU A 57 13.13 -6.65 1.33
N PHE A 58 12.55 -7.32 2.33
CA PHE A 58 11.13 -7.63 2.36
C PHE A 58 10.27 -6.36 2.43
N LEU A 59 10.63 -5.39 3.27
CA LEU A 59 9.90 -4.13 3.36
C LEU A 59 10.01 -3.32 2.07
N ASP A 60 11.18 -3.26 1.45
CA ASP A 60 11.36 -2.55 0.18
C ASP A 60 10.50 -3.15 -0.93
N SER A 61 10.52 -4.48 -1.05
CA SER A 61 9.66 -5.21 -2.01
C SER A 61 8.17 -4.95 -1.76
N LEU A 62 7.73 -5.01 -0.50
CA LEU A 62 6.34 -4.75 -0.13
C LEU A 62 5.91 -3.31 -0.41
N VAL A 63 6.76 -2.33 -0.08
CA VAL A 63 6.50 -0.91 -0.34
C VAL A 63 6.43 -0.63 -1.84
N LEU A 64 7.31 -1.23 -2.64
CA LEU A 64 7.29 -1.10 -4.09
C LEU A 64 5.98 -1.64 -4.68
N GLY A 65 5.54 -2.83 -4.24
CA GLY A 65 4.25 -3.39 -4.62
C GLY A 65 3.07 -2.50 -4.20
N ALA A 66 3.09 -1.99 -2.97
CA ALA A 66 2.02 -1.12 -2.46
C ALA A 66 1.97 0.23 -3.21
N ARG A 67 3.12 0.79 -3.56
CA ARG A 67 3.24 2.01 -4.38
C ARG A 67 2.68 1.79 -5.79
N SER A 68 2.98 0.66 -6.42
CA SER A 68 2.38 0.30 -7.71
C SER A 68 0.85 0.26 -7.64
N ALA A 69 0.28 -0.33 -6.58
CA ALA A 69 -1.17 -0.33 -6.37
C ALA A 69 -1.76 1.08 -6.14
N VAL A 70 -1.02 1.99 -5.51
CA VAL A 70 -1.41 3.42 -5.35
C VAL A 70 -1.45 4.13 -6.70
N ILE A 71 -0.41 3.95 -7.53
CA ILE A 71 -0.28 4.56 -8.85
C ILE A 71 -1.40 4.07 -9.79
N GLN A 72 -1.68 2.76 -9.79
CA GLN A 72 -2.79 2.17 -10.57
C GLN A 72 -4.15 2.80 -10.21
N LYS A 73 -4.35 3.20 -8.95
CA LYS A 73 -5.57 3.87 -8.48
C LYS A 73 -5.53 5.39 -8.63
N LYS A 74 -4.52 5.96 -9.29
CA LYS A 74 -4.31 7.41 -9.47
C LYS A 74 -4.34 8.16 -8.13
N ARG A 75 -3.78 7.55 -7.09
CA ARG A 75 -3.63 8.14 -5.75
C ARG A 75 -2.17 8.46 -5.47
N ARG A 76 -1.92 9.20 -4.39
CA ARG A 76 -0.57 9.51 -3.89
C ARG A 76 -0.33 9.03 -2.45
N THR A 77 -1.37 8.52 -1.79
CA THR A 77 -1.34 8.10 -0.40
C THR A 77 -1.52 6.59 -0.31
N ILE A 78 -0.56 5.90 0.31
CA ILE A 78 -0.68 4.47 0.65
C ILE A 78 -1.75 4.30 1.72
N LYS A 79 -2.57 3.26 1.57
CA LYS A 79 -3.70 2.91 2.45
C LYS A 79 -3.63 1.40 2.70
N PRO A 80 -4.26 0.87 3.77
CA PRO A 80 -4.25 -0.57 4.05
C PRO A 80 -4.69 -1.43 2.85
N ASP A 81 -5.64 -0.97 2.05
CA ASP A 81 -6.08 -1.70 0.84
C ASP A 81 -5.00 -1.81 -0.24
N HIS A 82 -4.08 -0.86 -0.33
CA HIS A 82 -2.95 -0.92 -1.27
C HIS A 82 -1.92 -1.96 -0.81
N ILE A 83 -1.64 -2.02 0.50
CA ILE A 83 -0.77 -3.04 1.10
C ILE A 83 -1.38 -4.43 0.91
N ARG A 84 -2.68 -4.59 1.18
CA ARG A 84 -3.40 -5.85 0.92
C ARG A 84 -3.29 -6.27 -0.55
N SER A 85 -3.44 -5.33 -1.48
CA SER A 85 -3.31 -5.62 -2.91
C SER A 85 -1.91 -6.11 -3.28
N ALA A 86 -0.87 -5.49 -2.72
CA ALA A 86 0.52 -5.90 -2.93
C ALA A 86 0.78 -7.31 -2.36
N VAL A 87 0.34 -7.56 -1.13
CA VAL A 87 0.45 -8.88 -0.48
C VAL A 87 -0.23 -9.97 -1.29
N ARG A 88 -1.43 -9.72 -1.85
CA ARG A 88 -2.15 -10.70 -2.68
C ARG A 88 -1.45 -11.05 -3.99
N ALA A 89 -0.60 -10.17 -4.50
CA ALA A 89 0.08 -10.40 -5.78
C ALA A 89 1.17 -11.47 -5.69
N HIS A 90 1.69 -11.76 -4.49
CA HIS A 90 2.71 -12.77 -4.26
C HIS A 90 2.20 -13.83 -3.27
N ARG A 91 1.89 -15.03 -3.77
CA ARG A 91 1.23 -16.09 -3.00
C ARG A 91 1.96 -16.45 -1.68
N PRO A 92 3.28 -16.69 -1.66
CA PRO A 92 3.97 -16.98 -0.40
C PRO A 92 3.83 -15.87 0.65
N THR A 93 3.79 -14.61 0.21
CA THR A 93 3.57 -13.46 1.11
C THR A 93 2.13 -13.37 1.58
N ALA A 94 1.18 -13.71 0.71
CA ALA A 94 -0.24 -13.76 1.04
C ALA A 94 -0.53 -14.76 2.17
N ASP A 95 0.12 -15.93 2.13
CA ASP A 95 -0.12 -17.03 3.06
C ASP A 95 0.12 -16.65 4.53
N PHE A 96 1.06 -15.75 4.83
CA PHE A 96 1.35 -15.34 6.21
C PHE A 96 0.84 -13.95 6.60
N LEU A 97 0.50 -13.07 5.64
CA LEU A 97 0.14 -11.68 5.95
C LEU A 97 -1.34 -11.35 5.83
N LEU A 98 -2.12 -12.08 5.03
CA LEU A 98 -3.50 -11.65 4.76
C LEU A 98 -4.36 -11.56 6.02
N ASP A 99 -4.17 -12.49 6.95
CA ASP A 99 -4.89 -12.55 8.22
C ASP A 99 -4.40 -11.51 9.24
N CYS A 100 -3.17 -11.01 9.07
CA CYS A 100 -2.59 -9.96 9.91
C CYS A 100 -3.02 -8.55 9.49
N LEU A 101 -3.60 -8.36 8.29
CA LEU A 101 -3.91 -7.04 7.75
C LEU A 101 -5.35 -6.58 8.06
N PRO A 102 -5.58 -5.29 8.39
CA PRO A 102 -6.92 -4.75 8.69
C PRO A 102 -7.89 -4.95 7.53
N LYS A 103 -9.00 -5.66 7.75
CA LYS A 103 -10.03 -5.93 6.72
C LYS A 103 -10.52 -4.63 6.07
N ALA A 104 -10.81 -4.67 4.77
CA ALA A 104 -11.29 -3.50 4.05
C ALA A 104 -12.61 -3.06 4.67
N THR A 105 -12.65 -1.87 5.25
CA THR A 105 -13.90 -1.33 5.80
C THR A 105 -14.80 -0.97 4.62
N PRO A 106 -16.05 -1.46 4.57
CA PRO A 106 -16.98 -1.03 3.55
C PRO A 106 -17.14 0.50 3.62
N PRO A 107 -17.28 1.19 2.46
CA PRO A 107 -17.53 2.62 2.48
C PRO A 107 -18.80 2.87 3.30
N PRO A 108 -18.86 3.98 4.08
CA PRO A 108 -20.08 4.34 4.79
C PRO A 108 -21.24 4.41 3.79
N PRO A 109 -22.45 3.98 4.17
CA PRO A 109 -23.61 4.08 3.31
C PRO A 109 -23.71 5.53 2.84
N LYS A 110 -23.66 5.75 1.52
CA LYS A 110 -23.89 7.07 0.95
C LYS A 110 -25.25 7.53 1.48
N PRO A 111 -25.38 8.74 2.07
CA PRO A 111 -26.70 9.27 2.38
C PRO A 111 -27.48 9.20 1.08
N ALA A 112 -28.67 8.58 1.13
CA ALA A 112 -29.53 8.44 -0.02
C ALA A 112 -29.58 9.79 -0.73
N SER A 113 -29.05 9.83 -1.96
CA SER A 113 -29.22 10.97 -2.84
C SER A 113 -30.72 11.06 -3.10
N GLY A 114 -31.42 11.78 -2.23
CA GLY A 114 -32.77 12.21 -2.46
C GLY A 114 -32.79 12.90 -3.81
N ALA A 115 -33.61 12.38 -4.72
CA ALA A 115 -33.89 12.97 -6.02
C ALA A 115 -34.04 14.49 -5.88
N LYS A 116 -33.07 15.25 -6.39
CA LYS A 116 -33.22 16.69 -6.66
C LYS A 116 -33.77 16.86 -8.08
N THR A 117 -34.97 16.33 -8.27
CA THR A 117 -35.98 16.99 -9.09
C THR A 117 -36.90 17.64 -8.07
N ARG A 118 -36.92 18.97 -7.99
CA ARG A 118 -38.12 19.74 -7.57
C ARG A 118 -37.86 21.23 -7.71
N SER A 119 -38.69 21.80 -8.57
CA SER A 119 -38.97 23.20 -8.82
C SER A 119 -38.92 24.06 -7.56
N ALA A 120 -38.36 25.24 -7.72
CA ALA A 120 -38.32 26.29 -6.73
C ALA A 120 -39.67 27.00 -6.63
N GLU A 121 -40.59 26.51 -5.80
CA GLU A 121 -41.74 27.30 -5.34
C GLU A 121 -42.23 26.75 -3.99
N GLY A 122 -42.34 27.58 -2.96
CA GLY A 122 -43.19 27.28 -1.81
C GLY A 122 -42.58 26.72 -0.52
N LYS A 123 -41.39 27.17 -0.07
CA LYS A 123 -41.07 27.15 1.37
C LYS A 123 -40.54 28.52 1.81
N PRO A 124 -41.18 29.18 2.81
CA PRO A 124 -40.70 30.46 3.32
C PRO A 124 -39.34 30.25 3.98
N LEU A 125 -38.38 31.10 3.64
CA LEU A 125 -37.06 31.08 4.27
C LEU A 125 -37.18 31.59 5.71
N PRO A 126 -36.35 31.07 6.64
CA PRO A 126 -36.28 31.60 8.00
C PRO A 126 -35.97 33.10 7.96
N SER A 127 -36.60 33.86 8.87
CA SER A 127 -36.44 35.30 8.97
C SER A 127 -34.95 35.68 9.06
N GLY A 128 -34.51 36.59 8.19
CA GLY A 128 -33.12 37.05 8.09
C GLY A 128 -32.26 36.33 7.04
N THR A 129 -32.77 35.32 6.34
CA THR A 129 -32.02 34.65 5.25
C THR A 129 -32.51 35.11 3.87
N ARG A 130 -31.62 35.70 3.07
CA ARG A 130 -31.87 36.03 1.65
C ARG A 130 -31.40 34.92 0.73
N ARG A 131 -32.02 34.77 -0.44
CA ARG A 131 -31.55 33.81 -1.46
C ARG A 131 -30.24 34.31 -2.05
N ILE A 132 -29.31 33.39 -2.32
CA ILE A 132 -28.03 33.71 -2.96
C ILE A 132 -28.23 34.38 -4.33
N ASP A 133 -29.33 34.10 -5.01
CA ASP A 133 -29.67 34.68 -6.32
C ASP A 133 -29.87 36.19 -6.24
N GLU A 134 -30.27 36.71 -5.08
CA GLU A 134 -30.49 38.14 -4.85
C GLU A 134 -29.17 38.94 -4.88
N PHE A 135 -28.05 38.29 -4.54
CA PHE A 135 -26.72 38.91 -4.51
C PHE A 135 -26.21 39.32 -5.90
N PHE A 136 -26.68 38.62 -6.95
CA PHE A 136 -26.21 38.82 -8.32
C PHE A 136 -27.18 39.66 -9.17
N ARG A 137 -28.27 40.15 -8.58
CA ARG A 137 -29.18 41.07 -9.30
C ARG A 137 -28.54 42.46 -9.32
N LYS A 138 -28.10 42.84 -10.52
CA LYS A 138 -27.53 44.16 -10.79
C LYS A 138 -28.62 45.23 -10.57
N PRO A 139 -28.37 46.30 -9.79
CA PRO A 139 -29.33 47.39 -9.65
C PRO A 139 -29.50 48.10 -11.00
N SER A 140 -30.76 48.35 -11.39
CA SER A 140 -31.12 49.16 -12.56
C SER A 140 -31.19 50.63 -12.22
#